data_AF-A0AAD1IV50-F1
#
_entry.id   AF-A0AAD1IV50-F1
#
_cell.length_a   1.000
_cell.length_b   1.000
_cell.length_c   1.000
_cell.angle_alpha   90.00
_cell.angle_beta   90.00
_cell.angle_gamma   90.00
#
_symmetry.space_group_name_H-M   'P 1'
#
loop_
_entity.id
_entity.type
_entity.pdbx_description
1 polymer ?
#
loop_
_entity_poly.entity_id
_entity_poly.type
_entity_poly.pdbx_seq_one_letter_code
_entity_poly.pdbx_strand_id
1 'polypeptide(L)'
;MTITRGDGTTITVSGLDDPQAMRMILLQILTGRRASEIRTCDFDCLTAAPSTTAAADDDQTLSRFRYAQSKIDVAPDTILVDHEVTEVIAEQHRWLQDQHPGGSRRYLFARRLGNRRGDKPYPAGTYNWCYAPSATSFRSPTPRATSCG
;
A
#
# COMPACT_ATOMS: atom_id res chain seq x y z
N MET A 1 6.24 -18.40 1.78
CA MET A 1 6.23 -18.70 3.23
C MET A 1 5.23 -19.83 3.49
N THR A 2 5.56 -20.80 4.35
CA THR A 2 4.63 -21.87 4.74
C THR A 2 3.99 -21.55 6.09
N ILE A 3 2.66 -21.59 6.17
CA ILE A 3 1.91 -21.35 7.40
C ILE A 3 1.12 -22.62 7.72
N THR A 4 1.29 -23.14 8.93
CA THR A 4 0.47 -24.24 9.44
C THR A 4 -0.70 -23.64 10.21
N ARG A 5 -1.91 -23.90 9.73
CA ARG A 5 -3.15 -23.46 10.39
C ARG A 5 -3.42 -24.31 11.65
N GLY A 6 -4.29 -23.83 12.53
CA GLY A 6 -4.67 -24.55 13.75
C GLY A 6 -5.37 -25.90 13.51
N ASP A 7 -5.82 -26.16 12.28
CA ASP A 7 -6.36 -27.45 11.83
C ASP A 7 -5.28 -28.42 11.30
N GLY A 8 -3.99 -28.06 11.40
CA GLY A 8 -2.87 -28.87 10.93
C GLY A 8 -2.59 -28.73 9.42
N THR A 9 -3.41 -28.00 8.68
CA THR A 9 -3.21 -27.81 7.24
C THR A 9 -2.05 -26.85 6.99
N THR A 10 -1.06 -27.29 6.21
CA THR A 10 0.05 -26.44 5.77
C THR A 10 -0.31 -25.77 4.45
N ILE A 11 -0.37 -24.44 4.45
CA ILE A 11 -0.58 -23.64 3.23
C ILE A 11 0.72 -22.96 2.83
N THR A 12 1.01 -22.97 1.53
CA THR A 12 2.08 -22.13 0.96
C THR A 12 1.46 -20.80 0.56
N VAL A 13 1.89 -19.74 1.22
CA VAL A 13 1.50 -18.36 0.92
C VAL A 13 2.64 -17.69 0.17
N SER A 14 2.37 -17.31 -1.08
CA SER A 14 3.19 -16.35 -1.82
C SER A 14 2.99 -14.97 -1.20
N GLY A 15 4.08 -14.26 -0.92
CA GLY A 15 4.00 -12.84 -0.57
C GLY A 15 3.47 -12.03 -1.76
N LEU A 16 3.20 -10.75 -1.52
CA LEU A 16 2.69 -9.87 -2.57
C LEU A 16 3.77 -9.48 -3.61
N ASP A 17 5.05 -9.60 -3.26
CA ASP A 17 6.24 -9.27 -4.08
C ASP A 17 6.17 -7.89 -4.80
N ASP A 18 5.32 -6.99 -4.30
CA ASP A 18 5.15 -5.62 -4.78
C ASP A 18 5.42 -4.64 -3.63
N PRO A 19 6.62 -4.02 -3.59
CA PRO A 19 6.97 -3.07 -2.55
C PRO A 19 6.03 -1.86 -2.46
N GLN A 20 5.46 -1.39 -3.57
CA GLN A 20 4.51 -0.28 -3.54
C GLN A 20 3.23 -0.71 -2.84
N ALA A 21 2.69 -1.88 -3.20
CA ALA A 21 1.44 -2.35 -2.64
C ALA A 21 1.57 -2.68 -1.14
N MET A 22 2.70 -3.27 -0.71
CA MET A 22 2.99 -3.49 0.71
C MET A 22 3.04 -2.18 1.51
N ARG A 23 3.72 -1.15 0.99
CA ARG A 23 3.77 0.18 1.62
C ARG A 23 2.40 0.86 1.63
N MET A 24 1.61 0.72 0.57
CA MET A 24 0.22 1.21 0.55
C MET A 24 -0.61 0.54 1.66
N ILE A 25 -0.54 -0.78 1.80
CA ILE A 25 -1.24 -1.53 2.87
C ILE A 25 -0.80 -1.02 4.26
N LEU A 26 0.51 -0.84 4.46
CA LEU A 26 1.03 -0.32 5.72
C LEU A 26 0.50 1.09 6.02
N LEU A 27 0.53 2.01 5.05
CA LEU A 27 -0.05 3.34 5.20
C LEU A 27 -1.55 3.29 5.49
N GLN A 28 -2.29 2.38 4.88
CA GLN A 28 -3.71 2.19 5.19
C GLN A 28 -3.95 1.81 6.65
N ILE A 29 -3.12 0.92 7.20
CA ILE A 29 -3.21 0.47 8.59
C ILE A 29 -2.86 1.61 9.54
N LEU A 30 -1.74 2.32 9.29
CA LEU A 30 -1.25 3.39 10.15
C LEU A 30 -2.17 4.63 10.15
N THR A 31 -2.79 4.95 9.01
CA THR A 31 -3.58 6.20 8.86
C THR A 31 -5.09 5.98 8.88
N GLY A 32 -5.56 4.74 8.80
CA GLY A 32 -6.98 4.39 8.65
C GLY A 32 -7.63 4.94 7.38
N ARG A 33 -6.85 5.43 6.40
CA ARG A 33 -7.37 5.99 5.15
C ARG A 33 -7.74 4.90 4.14
N ARG A 34 -8.66 5.22 3.23
CA ARG A 34 -9.13 4.26 2.24
C ARG A 34 -8.07 3.98 1.19
N ALA A 35 -8.14 2.78 0.63
CA ALA A 35 -7.29 2.30 -0.46
C ALA A 35 -7.21 3.29 -1.61
N SER A 36 -8.36 3.80 -2.04
CA SER A 36 -8.47 4.76 -3.14
C SER A 36 -7.74 6.07 -2.85
N GLU A 37 -7.77 6.54 -1.60
CA GLU A 37 -7.22 7.83 -1.16
C GLU A 37 -5.70 7.75 -1.07
N ILE A 38 -5.17 6.65 -0.51
CA ILE A 38 -3.72 6.36 -0.49
C ILE A 38 -3.18 6.16 -1.90
N ARG A 39 -3.90 5.41 -2.75
CA ARG A 39 -3.49 5.12 -4.14
C ARG A 39 -3.35 6.36 -5.01
N THR A 40 -4.17 7.38 -4.79
CA THR A 40 -4.15 8.63 -5.56
C THR A 40 -3.51 9.79 -4.80
N CYS A 41 -2.77 9.49 -3.74
CA CYS A 41 -1.99 10.45 -2.99
C CYS A 41 -0.93 11.11 -3.90
N ASP A 42 -0.81 12.42 -3.80
CA ASP A 42 0.16 13.21 -4.57
C ASP A 42 1.59 12.83 -4.18
N PHE A 43 2.56 13.06 -5.08
CA PHE A 43 3.96 12.73 -4.81
C PHE A 43 4.54 13.53 -3.63
N ASP A 44 4.14 14.78 -3.45
CA ASP A 44 4.55 15.72 -2.40
C ASP A 44 3.51 15.80 -1.26
N CYS A 45 2.98 14.66 -0.85
CA CYS A 45 1.90 14.55 0.13
C CYS A 45 2.27 14.92 1.58
N LEU A 46 3.53 15.19 1.89
CA LEU A 46 3.97 15.57 3.24
C LEU A 46 4.29 17.06 3.29
N THR A 47 3.84 17.71 4.36
CA THR A 47 4.22 19.07 4.70
C THR A 47 4.58 19.13 6.18
N ALA A 48 5.58 19.92 6.54
CA ALA A 48 5.93 20.14 7.94
C ALA A 48 4.70 20.62 8.74
N ALA A 49 4.46 20.03 9.90
CA ALA A 49 3.49 20.57 10.85
C ALA A 49 4.16 21.75 11.61
N PRO A 50 3.42 22.80 11.98
CA PRO A 50 3.93 23.81 12.89
C PRO A 50 4.25 23.11 14.21
N SER A 51 5.48 23.28 14.68
CA SER A 51 5.88 22.89 16.03
C SER A 51 5.01 23.64 17.02
N THR A 52 4.02 22.96 17.62
CA THR A 52 3.24 23.55 18.70
C THR A 52 4.17 23.70 19.89
N THR A 53 4.60 24.94 20.16
CA THR A 53 5.37 25.30 21.36
C THR A 53 4.48 25.20 22.60
N ALA A 54 4.09 23.98 22.99
CA ALA A 54 3.38 23.72 24.24
C ALA A 54 3.80 22.37 24.80
N ALA A 55 4.86 22.44 25.63
CA ALA A 55 5.16 21.57 26.76
C ALA A 55 4.57 20.15 26.76
N ALA A 56 5.36 19.18 26.30
CA ALA A 56 5.51 17.88 26.95
C ALA A 56 6.72 17.15 26.34
N ASP A 57 7.37 16.39 27.20
CA ASP A 57 8.62 15.65 27.06
C ASP A 57 8.45 14.40 26.16
N ASP A 58 8.15 14.61 24.88
CA ASP A 58 8.20 13.57 23.86
C ASP A 58 8.53 14.22 22.51
N ASP A 59 9.72 13.94 21.99
CA ASP A 59 10.28 14.46 20.72
C ASP A 59 9.57 13.86 19.49
N GLN A 60 8.24 13.80 19.53
CA GLN A 60 7.43 13.23 18.47
C GLN A 60 7.29 14.28 17.36
N THR A 61 8.20 14.22 16.38
CA THR A 61 8.14 15.06 15.17
C THR A 61 6.91 14.67 14.34
N LEU A 62 5.83 15.43 14.48
CA LEU A 62 4.60 15.24 13.70
C LEU A 62 4.71 15.94 12.34
N SER A 63 4.19 15.31 11.30
CA SER A 63 4.06 15.89 9.95
C SER A 63 2.60 15.94 9.51
N ARG A 64 2.27 16.85 8.59
CA ARG A 64 0.96 16.82 7.91
C ARG A 64 1.03 15.93 6.69
N PHE A 65 0.13 14.97 6.61
CA PHE A 65 -0.07 14.11 5.46
C PHE A 65 -1.36 14.49 4.73
N ARG A 66 -1.23 14.85 3.45
CA ARG A 66 -2.34 15.18 2.55
C ARG A 66 -2.75 13.95 1.74
N TYR A 67 -4.03 13.58 1.80
CA TYR A 67 -4.59 12.46 1.08
C TYR A 67 -5.69 12.91 0.12
N ALA A 68 -5.91 12.14 -0.94
CA ALA A 68 -6.95 12.48 -1.92
C ALA A 68 -8.34 12.17 -1.34
N GLN A 69 -8.98 13.15 -0.71
CA GLN A 69 -10.33 12.99 -0.15
C GLN A 69 -11.36 12.82 -1.28
N SER A 70 -12.08 11.69 -1.26
CA SER A 70 -12.88 11.28 -2.42
C SER A 70 -14.40 11.41 -2.24
N LYS A 71 -14.91 11.67 -1.02
CA LYS A 71 -16.37 11.60 -0.74
C LYS A 71 -16.93 12.62 0.25
N ILE A 72 -16.12 13.52 0.81
CA ILE A 72 -16.56 14.50 1.82
C ILE A 72 -16.09 15.88 1.37
N ASP A 73 -17.00 16.83 1.21
CA ASP A 73 -16.67 18.17 0.70
C ASP A 73 -16.16 19.14 1.78
N VAL A 74 -16.41 18.85 3.07
CA VAL A 74 -16.25 19.85 4.16
C VAL A 74 -15.06 19.58 5.08
N ALA A 75 -14.51 18.37 5.12
CA ALA A 75 -13.38 18.05 6.00
C ALA A 75 -12.03 18.40 5.36
N PRO A 76 -11.01 18.81 6.14
CA PRO A 76 -9.65 18.97 5.63
C PRO A 76 -9.12 17.67 5.03
N ASP A 77 -8.40 17.76 3.91
CA ASP A 77 -7.76 16.63 3.23
C ASP A 77 -6.39 16.26 3.83
N THR A 78 -6.14 16.70 5.07
CA THR A 78 -4.86 16.50 5.79
C THR A 78 -5.06 15.94 7.19
N ILE A 79 -4.19 15.02 7.60
CA ILE A 79 -4.08 14.52 8.99
C ILE A 79 -2.67 14.75 9.54
N LEU A 80 -2.52 14.77 10.86
CA LEU A 80 -1.21 14.66 11.50
C LEU A 80 -0.78 13.20 11.51
N VAL A 81 0.49 12.97 11.22
CA VAL A 81 1.11 11.64 11.18
C VAL A 81 2.45 11.67 11.91
N ASP A 82 2.80 10.52 12.45
CA ASP A 82 4.03 10.25 13.19
C ASP A 82 5.23 9.97 12.28
N HIS A 83 6.36 9.66 12.91
CA HIS A 83 7.61 9.39 12.23
C HIS A 83 7.51 8.12 11.34
N GLU A 84 6.81 7.10 11.80
CA GLU A 84 6.62 5.82 11.13
C GLU A 84 5.98 6.02 9.75
N VAL A 85 4.92 6.83 9.67
CA VAL A 85 4.30 7.17 8.38
C VAL A 85 5.27 7.95 7.50
N THR A 86 6.03 8.90 8.06
CA THR A 86 7.00 9.69 7.27
C THR A 86 8.10 8.81 6.68
N GLU A 87 8.59 7.82 7.42
CA GLU A 87 9.63 6.88 6.94
C GLU A 87 9.10 5.98 5.83
N VAL A 88 7.86 5.49 5.93
CA VAL A 88 7.23 4.70 4.85
C VAL A 88 7.14 5.52 3.56
N ILE A 89 6.80 6.80 3.66
CA ILE A 89 6.71 7.71 2.51
C ILE A 89 8.11 8.00 1.95
N ALA A 90 9.09 8.29 2.80
CA ALA A 90 10.49 8.52 2.38
C ALA A 90 11.08 7.30 1.67
N GLU A 91 10.84 6.10 2.19
CA GLU A 91 11.26 4.85 1.58
C GLU A 91 10.58 4.61 0.23
N GLN A 92 9.30 4.97 0.09
CA GLN A 92 8.60 4.94 -1.19
C GLN A 92 9.17 5.95 -2.20
N HIS A 93 9.57 7.15 -1.75
CA HIS A 93 10.27 8.12 -2.60
C HIS A 93 11.61 7.58 -3.09
N ARG A 94 12.44 7.02 -2.19
CA ARG A 94 13.72 6.38 -2.55
C ARG A 94 13.51 5.29 -3.59
N TRP A 95 12.57 4.37 -3.33
CA TRP A 95 12.23 3.30 -4.26
C TRP A 95 11.82 3.85 -5.64
N LEU A 96 11.00 4.89 -5.67
CA LEU A 96 10.59 5.52 -6.93
C LEU A 96 11.78 6.10 -7.69
N GLN A 97 12.67 6.82 -7.00
CA GLN A 97 13.87 7.42 -7.59
C GLN A 97 14.77 6.35 -8.23
N ASP A 98 14.99 5.24 -7.54
CA ASP A 98 15.80 4.12 -8.03
C ASP A 98 15.19 3.45 -9.27
N GLN A 99 13.87 3.22 -9.27
CA GLN A 99 13.20 2.53 -10.37
C GLN A 99 13.07 3.40 -11.63
N HIS A 100 12.97 4.72 -11.47
CA HIS A 100 12.67 5.65 -12.58
C HIS A 100 13.47 6.96 -12.45
N PRO A 101 14.80 6.97 -12.65
CA PRO A 101 15.60 8.17 -12.50
C PRO A 101 15.13 9.30 -13.45
N GLY A 102 14.91 10.51 -12.92
CA GLY A 102 14.62 11.72 -13.71
C GLY A 102 13.17 11.95 -14.17
N GLY A 103 12.21 11.09 -13.81
CA GLY A 103 10.79 11.30 -14.17
C GLY A 103 10.04 12.27 -13.24
N SER A 104 9.22 13.17 -13.79
CA SER A 104 8.21 13.89 -13.00
C SER A 104 7.13 12.92 -12.55
N ARG A 105 6.67 13.03 -11.29
CA ARG A 105 5.67 12.11 -10.72
C ARG A 105 4.54 12.90 -10.12
N ARG A 106 3.31 12.59 -10.54
CA ARG A 106 2.11 13.15 -9.93
C ARG A 106 1.72 12.41 -8.66
N TYR A 107 1.90 11.08 -8.64
CA TYR A 107 1.44 10.22 -7.57
C TYR A 107 2.60 9.57 -6.81
N LEU A 108 2.45 9.45 -5.49
CA LEU A 108 3.36 8.70 -4.63
C LEU A 108 3.36 7.20 -4.96
N PHE A 109 2.21 6.68 -5.37
CA PHE A 109 2.06 5.30 -5.83
C PHE A 109 1.69 5.30 -7.31
N ALA A 110 2.61 4.82 -8.14
CA ALA A 110 2.54 4.99 -9.58
C ALA A 110 2.43 3.64 -10.30
N ARG A 111 1.73 3.65 -11.44
CA ARG A 111 1.73 2.48 -12.32
C ARG A 111 3.16 2.22 -12.84
N ARG A 112 3.63 0.98 -12.71
CA ARG A 112 4.98 0.55 -13.13
C ARG A 112 5.17 0.52 -14.66
N LEU A 113 4.19 0.01 -15.41
CA LEU A 113 4.26 -0.10 -16.86
C LEU A 113 3.40 0.95 -17.57
N GLY A 114 3.89 1.49 -18.69
CA GLY A 114 3.11 2.39 -19.55
C GLY A 114 2.76 3.74 -18.91
N ASN A 115 3.64 4.23 -18.02
CA ASN A 115 3.48 5.47 -17.25
C ASN A 115 4.63 6.47 -17.48
N ARG A 116 5.08 6.63 -18.74
CA ARG A 116 6.21 7.54 -19.07
C ARG A 116 5.99 8.99 -18.63
N ARG A 117 4.73 9.44 -18.55
CA ARG A 117 4.35 10.79 -18.12
C ARG A 117 4.23 10.94 -16.60
N GLY A 118 4.27 9.83 -15.84
CA GLY A 118 4.14 9.85 -14.38
C GLY A 118 2.76 10.29 -13.87
N ASP A 119 1.75 10.26 -14.73
CA ASP A 119 0.40 10.78 -14.50
C ASP A 119 -0.64 9.68 -14.24
N LYS A 120 -0.22 8.43 -14.09
CA LYS A 120 -1.11 7.30 -13.78
C LYS A 120 -0.84 6.78 -12.37
N PRO A 121 -1.86 6.75 -11.50
CA PRO A 121 -1.73 6.16 -10.18
C PRO A 121 -1.62 4.63 -10.28
N TYR A 122 -1.18 4.02 -9.18
CA TYR A 122 -1.10 2.57 -9.05
C TYR A 122 -2.46 1.91 -9.41
N PRO A 123 -2.52 0.80 -10.19
CA PRO A 123 -3.78 0.21 -10.64
C PRO A 123 -4.66 -0.30 -9.48
N ALA A 124 -5.96 0.00 -9.52
CA ALA A 124 -6.90 -0.44 -8.47
C ALA A 124 -7.09 -1.97 -8.42
N GLY A 125 -7.08 -2.65 -9.56
CA GLY A 125 -7.30 -4.09 -9.65
C GLY A 125 -6.22 -4.93 -8.95
N THR A 126 -4.95 -4.52 -9.05
CA THR A 126 -3.83 -5.20 -8.39
C THR A 126 -3.89 -5.04 -6.88
N TYR A 127 -4.36 -3.87 -6.43
CA TYR A 127 -4.50 -3.58 -5.01
C TYR A 127 -5.67 -4.33 -4.36
N ASN A 128 -6.81 -4.44 -5.05
CA ASN A 128 -7.95 -5.23 -4.58
C ASN A 128 -7.65 -6.74 -4.50
N TRP A 129 -6.79 -7.25 -5.38
CA TRP A 129 -6.37 -8.65 -5.34
C TRP A 129 -5.58 -9.01 -4.07
N CYS A 130 -4.93 -8.03 -3.43
CA CYS A 130 -4.19 -8.23 -2.18
C CYS A 130 -5.11 -8.60 -1.01
N TYR A 131 -6.39 -8.23 -1.08
CA TYR A 131 -7.40 -8.47 -0.04
C TYR A 131 -8.35 -9.61 -0.40
N ALA A 132 -8.25 -10.18 -1.60
CA ALA A 132 -9.00 -11.38 -1.96
C ALA A 132 -8.29 -12.60 -1.35
N PRO A 133 -8.97 -13.45 -0.57
CA PRO A 133 -8.38 -14.73 -0.19
C PRO A 133 -8.03 -15.46 -1.48
N SER A 134 -6.75 -15.82 -1.64
CA SER A 134 -6.28 -16.63 -2.75
C SER A 134 -7.21 -17.84 -2.88
N ALA A 135 -8.06 -17.84 -3.92
CA ALA A 135 -8.83 -19.02 -4.27
C ALA A 135 -7.80 -20.06 -4.70
N THR A 136 -7.39 -20.89 -3.74
CA THR A 136 -6.61 -22.09 -3.97
C THR A 136 -7.32 -22.85 -5.07
N SER A 137 -6.72 -22.88 -6.27
CA SER A 137 -7.16 -23.73 -7.36
C SER A 137 -7.04 -25.17 -6.87
N PHE A 138 -8.16 -25.71 -6.41
CA PHE A 138 -8.28 -27.11 -6.08
C PHE A 138 -8.30 -27.88 -7.40
N ARG A 139 -7.11 -28.23 -7.90
CA ARG A 139 -7.02 -29.23 -8.98
C ARG A 139 -7.30 -30.58 -8.33
N SER A 140 -8.56 -31.00 -8.36
CA SER A 140 -8.95 -32.35 -8.01
C SER A 140 -8.18 -33.34 -8.90
N PRO A 141 -7.48 -34.35 -8.34
CA PRO A 141 -6.97 -35.44 -9.14
C PRO A 141 -8.18 -36.23 -9.67
N THR A 142 -8.32 -36.31 -10.99
CA THR A 142 -9.27 -37.20 -11.65
C THR A 142 -9.06 -38.64 -11.15
N PRO A 143 -10.07 -39.32 -10.60
CA PRO A 143 -9.94 -40.72 -10.24
C PRO A 143 -9.77 -41.55 -11.52
N ARG A 144 -8.68 -42.32 -11.58
CA ARG A 144 -8.43 -43.33 -12.61
C ARG A 144 -9.49 -44.43 -12.40
N ALA A 145 -10.37 -44.61 -13.38
CA ALA A 145 -11.34 -45.71 -13.37
C ALA A 145 -10.57 -47.04 -13.42
N THR A 146 -10.64 -47.80 -12.33
CA THR A 146 -10.22 -49.20 -12.31
C THR A 146 -11.30 -50.00 -13.04
N SER A 147 -10.99 -50.50 -14.24
CA SER A 147 -11.82 -51.46 -14.95
C SER A 147 -11.78 -52.80 -14.20
N CYS A 148 -12.91 -53.25 -13.67
CA CYS A 148 -13.11 -54.65 -13.31
C CYS A 148 -13.26 -55.46 -14.60
N GLY A 149 -12.40 -56.47 -14.76
CA GLY A 149 -12.58 -57.62 -15.65
C GLY A 149 -12.48 -58.87 -14.81
#